data_AF-A0A917VYF7-F1
#
_entry.id   AF-A0A917VYF7-F1
#
_cell.length_a   1.000
_cell.length_b   1.000
_cell.length_c   1.000
_cell.angle_alpha   90.00
_cell.angle_beta   90.00
_cell.angle_gamma   90.00
#
_symmetry.space_group_name_H-M   'P 1'
#
loop_
_entity.id
_entity.type
_entity.pdbx_description
1 polymer ?
#
loop_
_entity_poly.entity_id
_entity_poly.type
_entity_poly.pdbx_seq_one_letter_code
_entity_poly.pdbx_strand_id
1 'polypeptide(L)' 'MSSMDPDPDRTPGLEPGGGVSPGSTPPDTAQTSGLSADEPATRYRFPRTGVVAVVLTIALVVVFLAVAVGLVAMIVG' A
#
# COMPACT_ATOMS: atom_id res chain seq x y z
N MET A 1 11.08 -48.09 36.60
CA MET A 1 10.68 -47.16 35.54
C MET A 1 10.38 -48.00 34.31
N SER A 2 9.10 -48.25 34.04
CA SER A 2 8.66 -49.04 32.90
C SER A 2 8.75 -48.16 31.65
N SER A 3 9.70 -48.45 30.76
CA SER A 3 9.73 -47.85 29.41
C SER A 3 8.67 -48.58 28.59
N MET A 4 7.60 -47.88 28.29
CA MET A 4 6.43 -48.38 27.56
C MET A 4 6.64 -48.14 26.06
N ASP A 5 7.77 -48.59 25.52
CA ASP A 5 8.11 -48.37 24.11
C ASP A 5 7.71 -49.62 23.31
N PRO A 6 6.74 -49.53 22.39
CA PRO A 6 6.27 -50.69 21.66
C PRO A 6 7.33 -51.14 20.62
N ASP A 7 7.58 -52.44 20.59
CA ASP A 7 8.50 -53.08 19.64
C ASP A 7 8.00 -52.85 18.20
N PRO A 8 8.75 -52.19 17.31
CA PRO A 8 8.31 -51.78 15.98
C PRO A 8 7.92 -52.96 15.08
N ASP A 9 8.53 -54.13 15.28
CA ASP A 9 8.20 -55.36 14.53
C ASP A 9 6.88 -55.99 15.00
N ARG A 10 6.34 -55.54 16.14
CA ARG A 10 5.10 -56.05 16.77
C ARG A 10 4.00 -55.01 16.86
N THR A 11 4.22 -53.80 16.34
CA THR A 11 3.22 -52.73 16.32
C THR A 11 2.53 -52.73 14.96
N PRO A 12 1.27 -53.20 14.84
CA PRO A 12 0.59 -53.23 13.54
C PRO A 12 0.26 -51.79 13.09
N GLY A 13 0.68 -51.41 11.88
CA GLY A 13 0.22 -50.17 11.23
C GLY A 13 1.28 -49.11 10.92
N LEU A 14 2.57 -49.44 10.87
CA LEU A 14 3.58 -48.54 10.31
C LEU A 14 4.19 -49.18 9.06
N GLU A 15 3.59 -48.93 7.89
CA GLU A 15 4.23 -49.23 6.60
C GLU A 15 5.67 -48.65 6.60
N PRO A 16 6.70 -49.48 6.34
CA PRO A 16 8.08 -49.01 6.25
C PRO A 16 8.23 -47.98 5.12
N GLY A 17 8.30 -46.70 5.50
CA GLY A 17 8.78 -45.64 4.62
C GLY A 17 7.89 -45.29 3.43
N GLY A 18 6.66 -44.83 3.70
CA GLY A 18 5.89 -44.05 2.73
C GLY A 18 6.24 -42.56 2.82
N GLY A 19 7.45 -42.17 2.41
CA GLY A 19 7.80 -40.76 2.30
C GLY A 19 6.81 -40.06 1.36
N VAL A 20 6.16 -38.99 1.83
CA VAL A 20 5.35 -38.15 0.93
C VAL A 20 6.29 -37.55 -0.12
N SER A 21 5.90 -37.64 -1.40
CA SER A 21 6.69 -37.03 -2.47
C SER A 21 6.81 -35.52 -2.19
N PRO A 22 8.01 -34.93 -2.25
CA PRO A 22 8.18 -33.48 -2.10
C PRO A 22 7.26 -32.77 -3.10
N GLY A 23 6.22 -32.09 -2.58
CA GLY A 23 5.17 -31.48 -3.39
C GLY A 23 3.74 -31.76 -2.93
N SER A 24 3.51 -32.58 -1.91
CA SER A 24 2.15 -32.81 -1.38
C SER A 24 1.59 -31.66 -0.51
N THR A 25 2.38 -30.62 -0.24
CA THR A 25 1.89 -29.35 0.30
C THR A 25 2.90 -28.21 0.05
N PRO A 26 2.82 -27.47 -1.05
CA PRO A 26 2.86 -26.02 -0.91
C PRO A 26 1.60 -25.66 -0.10
N PRO A 27 1.64 -24.91 1.01
CA PRO A 27 0.48 -24.08 1.26
C PRO A 27 0.38 -23.23 -0.01
N ASP A 28 -0.74 -23.35 -0.73
CA ASP A 28 -1.28 -22.18 -1.38
C ASP A 28 -1.48 -21.20 -0.22
N THR A 29 -0.43 -20.44 0.11
CA THR A 29 -0.63 -19.18 0.80
C THR A 29 -1.75 -18.55 0.00
N ALA A 30 -2.91 -18.36 0.62
CA ALA A 30 -3.91 -17.45 0.09
C ALA A 30 -3.11 -16.18 -0.13
N GLN A 31 -2.69 -15.99 -1.38
CA GLN A 31 -1.90 -14.88 -1.80
C GLN A 31 -2.84 -13.73 -1.46
N THR A 32 -2.51 -13.03 -0.38
CA THR A 32 -3.19 -11.78 -0.07
C THR A 32 -2.90 -10.76 -1.18
N SER A 33 -1.99 -11.08 -2.12
CA SER A 33 -1.95 -10.56 -3.49
C SER A 33 -3.27 -10.85 -4.21
N GLY A 34 -4.27 -10.02 -3.93
CA GLY A 34 -5.65 -10.13 -4.40
C GLY A 34 -6.71 -9.74 -3.37
N LEU A 35 -6.33 -9.59 -2.08
CA LEU A 35 -7.23 -9.07 -1.03
C LEU A 35 -7.25 -7.54 -0.95
N SER A 36 -6.32 -6.85 -1.61
CA SER A 36 -6.44 -5.41 -1.83
C SER A 36 -7.51 -5.15 -2.89
N ALA A 37 -8.41 -4.20 -2.63
CA ALA A 37 -9.30 -3.67 -3.65
C ALA A 37 -8.48 -3.14 -4.85
N ASP A 38 -9.10 -3.12 -6.04
CA ASP A 38 -8.51 -2.53 -7.24
C ASP A 38 -8.01 -1.11 -6.90
N GLU A 39 -6.69 -0.93 -6.91
CA GLU A 39 -6.07 0.35 -6.56
C GLU A 39 -6.44 1.33 -7.68
N PRO A 40 -7.20 2.41 -7.41
CA PRO A 40 -7.54 3.37 -8.43
C PRO A 40 -6.25 3.87 -9.06
N ALA A 41 -6.10 3.67 -10.38
CA ALA A 41 -4.93 4.14 -11.09
C ALA A 41 -4.68 5.61 -10.72
N THR A 42 -3.52 5.88 -10.11
CA THR A 42 -3.15 7.25 -9.73
C THR A 42 -3.18 8.09 -10.99
N ARG A 43 -4.19 8.96 -11.09
CA ARG A 43 -4.34 9.84 -12.22
C ARG A 43 -3.27 10.92 -12.09
N TYR A 44 -2.22 10.85 -12.92
CA TYR A 44 -1.14 11.84 -13.02
C TYR A 44 -1.60 13.22 -13.56
N ARG A 45 -2.87 13.58 -13.38
CA ARG A 45 -3.43 14.85 -13.85
C ARG A 45 -3.71 15.75 -12.67
N PHE A 46 -3.19 16.96 -12.74
CA PHE A 46 -3.50 18.01 -11.77
C PHE A 46 -5.02 18.22 -11.68
N PRO A 47 -5.62 18.17 -10.48
CA PRO A 47 -7.06 18.26 -10.33
C PRO A 47 -7.55 19.66 -10.73
N ARG A 48 -8.77 19.75 -11.27
CA ARG A 48 -9.37 21.05 -11.66
C ARG A 48 -9.42 22.02 -10.48
N THR A 49 -9.68 21.51 -9.29
CA THR A 49 -9.66 22.29 -8.03
C THR A 49 -8.28 22.89 -7.76
N GLY A 50 -7.20 22.16 -8.03
CA GLY A 50 -5.83 22.67 -7.94
C GLY A 50 -5.57 23.79 -8.94
N VAL A 51 -6.02 23.66 -10.19
CA VAL A 51 -5.90 24.73 -11.20
C VAL A 51 -6.62 26.00 -10.74
N VAL A 52 -7.85 25.86 -10.25
CA VAL A 52 -8.64 26.98 -9.73
C VAL A 52 -7.93 27.65 -8.55
N ALA A 53 -7.40 26.85 -7.61
CA ALA A 53 -6.66 27.38 -6.46
C ALA A 53 -5.45 28.21 -6.91
N VAL A 54 -4.64 27.71 -7.85
CA VAL A 54 -3.48 28.43 -8.40
C VAL A 54 -3.90 29.76 -9.04
N VAL A 55 -4.96 29.75 -9.86
CA VAL A 55 -5.46 30.98 -10.51
C VAL A 55 -5.92 32.01 -9.48
N LEU A 56 -6.64 31.59 -8.44
CA LEU A 56 -7.08 32.47 -7.35
C LEU A 56 -5.91 33.04 -6.56
N THR A 57 -4.89 32.22 -6.28
CA THR A 57 -3.67 32.69 -5.61
C THR A 57 -2.94 33.73 -6.45
N ILE A 58 -2.79 33.51 -7.75
CA ILE A 58 -2.16 34.49 -8.65
C ILE A 58 -2.96 35.80 -8.66
N ALA A 59 -4.29 35.73 -8.77
CA ALA A 59 -5.14 36.91 -8.75
C ALA A 59 -4.99 37.71 -7.44
N LEU A 60 -4.95 37.02 -6.29
CA LEU A 60 -4.73 37.64 -4.99
C LEU A 60 -3.39 38.38 -4.93
N VAL A 61 -2.31 37.74 -5.41
CA VAL A 61 -0.97 38.34 -5.44
C VAL A 61 -0.95 39.60 -6.31
N VAL A 62 -1.58 39.56 -7.49
CA VAL A 62 -1.67 40.72 -8.39
C VAL A 62 -2.41 41.88 -7.72
N VAL A 63 -3.55 41.62 -7.07
CA VAL A 63 -4.29 42.65 -6.32
C VAL A 63 -3.42 43.26 -5.22
N PHE A 64 -2.73 42.42 -4.46
CA PHE A 64 -1.87 42.89 -3.37
C PHE A 64 -0.72 43.75 -3.88
N LEU A 65 -0.09 43.37 -4.99
CA LEU A 65 0.95 44.16 -5.65
C LEU A 65 0.42 45.50 -6.15
N ALA A 66 -0.77 45.53 -6.77
CA ALA A 66 -1.39 46.76 -7.23
C ALA A 66 -1.65 47.74 -6.07
N VAL A 67 -2.18 47.24 -4.95
CA VAL A 67 -2.40 48.04 -3.73
C VAL A 67 -1.08 48.55 -3.17
N ALA A 68 -0.07 47.68 -3.05
CA ALA A 68 1.23 48.06 -2.53
C ALA A 68 1.90 49.15 -3.39
N VAL A 69 1.90 48.99 -4.71
CA VAL A 69 2.42 49.98 -5.65
C VAL A 69 1.64 51.30 -5.55
N GLY A 70 0.30 51.23 -5.50
CA GLY A 70 -0.53 52.42 -5.33
C GLY A 70 -0.24 53.18 -4.03
N LEU A 71 -0.04 52.44 -2.93
CA LEU A 71 0.32 53.03 -1.64
C LEU A 71 1.71 53.69 -1.68
N VAL A 72 2.70 53.04 -2.28
CA VAL A 72 4.04 53.61 -2.45
C VAL A 72 3.99 54.87 -3.32
N ALA A 73 3.26 54.84 -4.43
CA ALA A 73 3.09 55.99 -5.30
C ALA A 73 2.43 57.17 -4.58
N MET A 74 1.43 56.90 -3.72
CA MET A 74 0.77 57.92 -2.89
C MET A 74 1.68 58.52 -1.82
N ILE A 75 2.64 57.75 -1.28
CA ILE A 75 3.58 58.24 -0.26
C ILE A 75 4.72 59.06 -0.89
N VAL A 76 5.16 58.68 -2.09
CA VAL A 76 6.31 59.28 -2.77
C VAL A 76 5.92 60.50 -3.61
N GLY A 77 4.73 60.50 -4.20
CA GLY A 77 4.18 61.62 -4.96
C GLY A 77 3.57 62.68 -4.06
#